data_AF-A0A139PKI0-F1
#
_entry.id   AF-A0A139PKI0-F1
#
_cell.length_a   1.000
_cell.length_b   1.000
_cell.length_c   1.000
_cell.angle_alpha   90.00
_cell.angle_beta   90.00
_cell.angle_gamma   90.00
#
_symmetry.space_group_name_H-M   'P 1'
#
loop_
_entity.id
_entity.type
_entity.pdbx_description
1 polymer ?
#
loop_
_entity_poly.entity_id
_entity_poly.type
_entity_poly.pdbx_seq_one_letter_code
_entity_poly.pdbx_strand_id
1 'polypeptide(L)'
;MEEILKGKTESGFEYKIPKKRLRNYYLLKSVAKVEKQDLEETETFLNLLFGKEQALAFLKHLEDEDEIVDSEVLFADIKSIFDKSNDLKKS
;
A
#
# COMPACT_ATOMS: atom_id res chain seq x y z
N MET A 1 -9.45 -20.22 -7.05
CA MET A 1 -8.18 -19.54 -7.39
C MET A 1 -8.18 -18.22 -6.67
N GLU A 2 -7.12 -17.86 -5.97
CA GLU A 2 -7.02 -16.52 -5.37
C GLU A 2 -6.78 -15.51 -6.49
N GLU A 3 -7.70 -14.55 -6.63
CA GLU A 3 -7.48 -13.41 -7.53
C GLU A 3 -6.41 -12.50 -6.92
N ILE A 4 -5.30 -12.32 -7.63
CA ILE A 4 -4.19 -11.47 -7.21
C ILE A 4 -4.18 -10.22 -8.11
N LEU A 5 -4.26 -9.07 -7.47
CA LEU A 5 -4.06 -7.78 -8.09
C LEU A 5 -2.56 -7.52 -8.22
N LYS A 6 -2.09 -7.28 -9.44
CA LYS A 6 -0.69 -6.95 -9.72
C LYS A 6 -0.64 -5.56 -10.32
N GLY A 7 0.35 -4.77 -9.96
CA GLY A 7 0.51 -3.42 -10.48
C GLY A 7 1.89 -2.86 -10.20
N LYS A 8 2.09 -1.64 -10.68
CA LYS A 8 3.29 -0.84 -10.46
C LYS A 8 2.89 0.52 -9.91
N THR A 9 3.57 0.96 -8.87
CA THR A 9 3.36 2.29 -8.26
C THR A 9 4.03 3.38 -9.10
N GLU A 10 3.84 4.65 -8.75
CA GLU A 10 4.44 5.77 -9.50
C GLU A 10 5.95 5.82 -9.29
N SER A 11 6.41 5.50 -8.07
CA SER A 11 7.83 5.28 -7.74
C SER A 11 8.45 4.07 -8.42
N GLY A 12 7.64 3.26 -9.10
CA GLY A 12 8.07 2.10 -9.85
C GLY A 12 8.15 0.79 -9.07
N PHE A 13 7.59 0.74 -7.86
CA PHE A 13 7.52 -0.50 -7.09
C PHE A 13 6.48 -1.46 -7.69
N GLU A 14 6.88 -2.70 -7.95
CA GLU A 14 5.97 -3.75 -8.43
C GLU A 14 5.35 -4.50 -7.26
N TYR A 15 4.02 -4.57 -7.24
CA TYR A 15 3.29 -5.18 -6.13
C TYR A 15 2.34 -6.28 -6.59
N LYS A 16 2.07 -7.20 -5.65
CA LYS A 16 1.14 -8.32 -5.81
C LYS A 16 0.31 -8.46 -4.54
N ILE A 17 -0.95 -8.03 -4.61
CA ILE A 17 -1.89 -8.02 -3.49
C ILE A 17 -3.03 -9.01 -3.76
N PRO A 18 -3.24 -10.02 -2.90
CA PRO A 18 -4.43 -10.86 -2.98
C PRO A 18 -5.71 -10.03 -2.79
N LYS A 19 -6.70 -10.13 -3.69
CA LYS A 19 -7.96 -9.35 -3.63
C LYS A 19 -8.68 -9.47 -2.29
N LYS A 20 -8.54 -10.60 -1.57
CA LYS A 20 -9.09 -10.79 -0.23
C LYS A 20 -8.62 -9.73 0.78
N ARG A 21 -7.38 -9.22 0.62
CA ARG A 21 -6.80 -8.21 1.52
C ARG A 21 -7.41 -6.83 1.30
N LEU A 22 -7.83 -6.51 0.08
CA LEU A 22 -8.53 -5.27 -0.27
C LEU A 22 -9.95 -5.19 0.32
N ARG A 23 -10.50 -6.34 0.73
CA ARG A 23 -11.79 -6.47 1.44
C ARG A 23 -11.61 -6.67 2.94
N ASN A 24 -10.39 -6.55 3.47
CA ASN A 24 -10.13 -6.72 4.88
C ASN A 24 -10.69 -5.53 5.67
N TYR A 25 -11.58 -5.80 6.62
CA TYR A 25 -12.16 -4.79 7.50
C TYR A 25 -11.09 -3.96 8.24
N TYR A 26 -10.02 -4.60 8.70
CA TYR A 26 -8.92 -3.90 9.38
C TYR A 26 -8.18 -2.94 8.45
N LEU A 27 -8.05 -3.29 7.16
CA LEU A 27 -7.45 -2.43 6.16
C LEU A 27 -8.32 -1.20 5.90
N LEU A 28 -9.64 -1.38 5.74
CA LEU A 28 -10.58 -0.28 5.57
C LEU A 28 -10.61 0.65 6.79
N LYS A 29 -10.50 0.09 7.99
CA LYS A 29 -10.43 0.89 9.22
C LYS A 29 -9.13 1.70 9.29
N SER A 30 -8.01 1.12 8.86
CA SER A 30 -6.70 1.76 8.92
C SER A 30 -6.55 2.85 7.86
N VAL A 31 -7.15 2.70 6.66
CA VAL A 31 -7.06 3.72 5.59
C VAL A 31 -7.54 5.11 6.06
N ALA A 32 -8.62 5.16 6.85
CA ALA A 32 -9.17 6.42 7.38
C ALA A 32 -8.25 7.11 8.41
N LYS A 33 -7.28 6.37 8.96
CA LYS A 33 -6.26 6.89 9.88
C LYS A 33 -4.98 7.26 9.15
N VAL A 34 -4.61 6.49 8.12
CA VAL A 34 -3.54 6.84 7.16
C VAL A 34 -3.87 8.17 6.47
N GLU A 35 -5.12 8.42 6.10
CA GLU A 35 -5.58 9.73 5.58
C GLU A 35 -5.38 10.89 6.57
N LYS A 36 -5.27 10.62 7.88
CA LYS A 36 -4.96 11.61 8.91
C LYS A 36 -3.46 11.73 9.20
N GLN A 37 -2.61 11.13 8.37
CA GLN A 37 -1.14 11.10 8.51
C GLN A 37 -0.65 10.49 9.83
N ASP A 38 -1.39 9.52 10.37
CA ASP A 38 -0.95 8.75 11.53
C ASP A 38 0.13 7.73 11.12
N LEU A 39 1.38 7.98 11.53
CA LEU A 39 2.54 7.22 11.09
C LEU A 39 2.55 5.77 11.61
N GLU A 40 2.12 5.55 12.85
CA GLU A 40 2.05 4.20 13.45
C GLU A 40 1.03 3.32 12.73
N GLU A 41 -0.09 3.91 12.32
CA GLU A 41 -1.11 3.22 11.54
C GLU A 41 -0.69 2.98 10.09
N THR A 42 0.23 3.76 9.55
CA THR A 42 0.73 3.60 8.18
C THR A 42 1.50 2.30 7.99
N GLU A 43 2.37 1.93 8.93
CA GLU A 43 3.07 0.62 8.89
C GLU A 43 2.07 -0.55 8.98
N THR A 44 1.10 -0.43 9.90
CA THR A 44 0.04 -1.45 10.07
C THR A 44 -0.77 -1.60 8.78
N PHE A 45 -1.14 -0.50 8.15
CA PHE A 45 -1.85 -0.49 6.87
C PHE A 45 -1.05 -1.20 5.77
N LEU A 46 0.23 -0.89 5.61
CA LEU A 46 1.10 -1.52 4.61
C LEU A 46 1.20 -3.03 4.83
N ASN A 47 1.34 -3.45 6.10
CA ASN A 47 1.35 -4.86 6.49
C ASN A 47 0.02 -5.56 6.17
N LEU A 48 -1.12 -4.89 6.33
CA LEU A 48 -2.43 -5.43 5.98
C LEU A 48 -2.64 -5.51 4.46
N LEU A 49 -2.09 -4.55 3.71
CA LEU A 49 -2.22 -4.45 2.26
C LEU A 49 -1.31 -5.46 1.55
N PHE A 50 0.01 -5.31 1.73
CA PHE A 50 1.05 -6.07 1.04
C PHE A 50 1.48 -7.32 1.80
N GLY A 51 1.33 -7.32 3.13
CA GLY A 51 1.92 -8.34 3.99
C GLY A 51 3.32 -7.94 4.41
N LYS A 52 3.79 -8.50 5.52
CA LYS A 52 5.04 -8.08 6.17
C LYS A 52 6.24 -7.99 5.23
N GLU A 53 6.48 -9.02 4.43
CA GLU A 53 7.65 -9.07 3.54
C GLU A 53 7.60 -8.02 2.43
N GLN A 54 6.45 -7.88 1.77
CA GLN A 54 6.29 -6.94 0.66
C GLN A 54 6.12 -5.49 1.14
N ALA A 55 5.58 -5.28 2.35
CA ALA A 55 5.54 -3.97 3.00
C ALA A 55 6.95 -3.47 3.33
N LEU A 56 7.82 -4.32 3.87
CA LEU A 56 9.23 -3.99 4.09
C LEU A 56 9.95 -3.71 2.77
N ALA A 57 9.72 -4.51 1.73
CA ALA A 57 10.31 -4.27 0.41
C ALA A 57 9.82 -2.95 -0.21
N PHE A 58 8.56 -2.58 0.02
CA PHE A 58 8.01 -1.30 -0.45
C PHE A 58 8.65 -0.12 0.27
N LEU A 59 8.78 -0.17 1.60
CA LEU A 59 9.45 0.88 2.36
C LEU A 59 10.91 1.03 1.92
N LYS A 60 11.64 -0.08 1.79
CA LYS A 60 13.02 -0.08 1.28
C LYS A 60 13.19 0.45 -0.13
N HIS A 61 12.17 0.28 -0.99
CA HIS A 61 12.19 0.84 -2.34
C HIS A 61 12.05 2.37 -2.33
N LEU A 62 11.43 2.91 -1.29
CA LEU A 62 11.20 4.34 -1.10
C LEU A 62 12.25 5.02 -0.22
N GLU A 63 13.12 4.24 0.44
CA GLU A 63 14.29 4.76 1.13
C GLU A 63 15.28 5.34 0.10
N ASP A 64 15.66 6.61 0.29
CA ASP A 64 16.70 7.27 -0.50
C ASP A 64 18.11 6.93 0.03
N GLU A 65 19.16 7.54 -0.54
CA GLU A 65 20.57 7.28 -0.19
C GLU A 65 20.89 7.56 1.29
N ASP A 66 20.11 8.42 1.95
CA ASP A 66 20.21 8.76 3.37
C ASP A 66 19.35 7.87 4.30
N GLU A 67 18.80 6.74 3.81
CA GLU A 67 17.88 5.86 4.57
C GLU A 67 16.59 6.58 5.04
N ILE A 68 16.20 7.64 4.31
CA ILE A 68 15.00 8.44 4.58
C ILE A 68 13.91 8.04 3.59
N VAL A 69 12.72 7.75 4.09
CA VAL A 69 11.52 7.54 3.27
C VAL A 69 10.77 8.85 3.13
N ASP A 70 10.63 9.35 1.90
CA ASP A 70 9.80 10.52 1.63
C ASP A 70 8.31 10.19 1.85
N SER A 71 7.71 10.86 2.85
CA SER A 71 6.31 10.62 3.20
C SER A 71 5.34 10.99 2.09
N GLU A 72 5.62 12.04 1.29
CA GLU A 72 4.75 12.44 0.20
C GLU A 72 4.71 11.38 -0.89
N VAL A 73 5.88 10.82 -1.25
CA VAL A 73 5.98 9.72 -2.23
C VAL A 73 5.27 8.47 -1.72
N LEU A 74 5.47 8.11 -0.45
CA LEU A 74 4.80 6.98 0.18
C LEU A 74 3.27 7.11 0.11
N PHE A 75 2.72 8.26 0.51
CA PHE A 75 1.27 8.48 0.48
C PHE A 75 0.72 8.57 -0.95
N ALA A 76 1.47 9.14 -1.90
CA ALA A 76 1.11 9.15 -3.31
C ALA A 76 0.98 7.74 -3.88
N ASP A 77 1.97 6.88 -3.62
CA ASP A 77 1.95 5.48 -4.06
C ASP A 77 0.81 4.68 -3.42
N ILE A 78 0.58 4.83 -2.11
CA ILE A 78 -0.56 4.21 -1.40
C ILE A 78 -1.88 4.61 -2.07
N LYS A 79 -2.05 5.90 -2.36
CA LYS A 79 -3.26 6.43 -3.02
C LYS A 79 -3.41 5.86 -4.43
N SER A 80 -2.34 5.83 -5.21
CA SER A 80 -2.31 5.26 -6.57
C SER A 80 -2.74 3.79 -6.58
N ILE A 81 -2.25 2.99 -5.61
CA ILE A 81 -2.67 1.59 -5.45
C ILE A 81 -4.15 1.49 -5.14
N PHE A 82 -4.66 2.33 -4.23
CA PHE A 82 -6.07 2.31 -3.84
C PHE A 82 -7.00 2.72 -4.98
N ASP A 83 -6.65 3.77 -5.73
CA ASP A 83 -7.40 4.21 -6.91
C ASP A 83 -7.46 3.09 -7.97
N LYS A 84 -6.30 2.50 -8.31
CA LYS A 84 -6.24 1.34 -9.23
C LYS A 84 -7.06 0.15 -8.71
N SER A 85 -7.04 -0.08 -7.40
CA SER A 85 -7.81 -1.15 -6.75
C SER A 85 -9.31 -0.91 -6.76
N ASN A 86 -9.74 0.35 -6.66
CA ASN A 86 -11.14 0.75 -6.68
C ASN A 86 -11.73 0.70 -8.10
N ASP A 87 -10.91 1.05 -9.11
CA ASP A 87 -11.27 0.87 -10.52
C ASP A 87 -11.49 -0.62 -10.85
N LEU A 88 -10.64 -1.49 -10.29
CA LEU A 88 -10.78 -2.95 -10.40
C LEU A 88 -11.97 -3.56 -9.61
N LYS A 89 -12.69 -2.78 -8.79
CA LYS A 89 -13.98 -3.19 -8.20
C LYS A 89 -15.17 -2.90 -9.14
N LYS A 90 -14.99 -2.07 -10.17
CA LYS A 90 -16.05 -1.69 -11.13
C LYS A 90 -16.09 -2.53 -12.41
N SER A 91 -15.07 -3.35 -12.68
CA SER A 91 -15.07 -4.34 -13.79
C SER A 91 -15.51 -5.73 -13.36
#